data_AF-A0A553I0C8-F1
#
_entry.id   AF-A0A553I0C8-F1
#
_cell.length_a   1.000
_cell.length_b   1.000
_cell.length_c   1.000
_cell.angle_alpha   90.00
_cell.angle_beta   90.00
_cell.angle_gamma   90.00
#
_symmetry.space_group_name_H-M   'P 1'
#
loop_
_entity.id
_entity.type
_entity.pdbx_description
1 polymer ?
#
loop_
_entity_poly.entity_id
_entity_poly.type
_entity_poly.pdbx_seq_one_letter_code
_entity_poly.pdbx_strand_id
1 'polypeptide(L)'
;MPVLFFDVDDCLYSRASKVQEASSALTDSYFEHRLGFGKEDTNRVRNKQRKKYGLIVEGLASNHQIDPLEYNSMVDDAIELESLIRPDSKLSRLLQDVDTSKVKLWLLTNAYVTHA
;
A
#
# COMPACT_ATOMS: atom_id res chain seq x y z
N MET A 1 -19.06 20.16 8.67
CA MET A 1 -18.94 19.90 7.22
C MET A 1 -18.67 18.40 7.04
N PRO A 2 -19.42 17.69 6.19
CA PRO A 2 -19.19 16.27 5.92
C PRO A 2 -17.80 16.03 5.31
N VAL A 3 -17.32 14.80 5.43
CA VAL A 3 -16.02 14.35 4.90
C VAL A 3 -16.27 13.24 3.89
N LEU A 4 -15.60 13.33 2.74
CA LEU A 4 -15.50 12.26 1.77
C LEU A 4 -14.09 11.67 1.84
N PHE A 5 -14.00 10.41 2.27
CA PHE A 5 -12.75 9.68 2.36
C PHE A 5 -12.45 8.96 1.06
N PHE A 6 -11.20 9.05 0.61
CA PHE A 6 -10.67 8.28 -0.51
C PHE A 6 -9.59 7.33 0.01
N ASP A 7 -9.68 6.07 -0.38
CA ASP A 7 -8.53 5.19 -0.36
C ASP A 7 -7.51 5.64 -1.42
N VAL A 8 -6.27 5.18 -1.34
CA VAL A 8 -5.19 5.56 -2.26
C VAL A 8 -4.89 4.39 -3.20
N ASP A 9 -4.36 3.30 -2.66
CA ASP A 9 -3.88 2.16 -3.44
C ASP A 9 -5.02 1.43 -4.16
N ASP A 10 -4.87 1.17 -5.46
CA ASP A 10 -5.90 0.60 -6.33
C ASP A 10 -7.23 1.41 -6.39
N CYS A 11 -7.26 2.63 -5.84
CA CYS A 11 -8.40 3.54 -5.84
C CYS A 11 -8.14 4.81 -6.66
N LEU A 12 -7.11 5.59 -6.30
CA LEU A 12 -6.71 6.81 -7.00
C LEU A 12 -5.76 6.56 -8.17
N TYR A 13 -5.38 5.30 -8.37
CA TYR A 13 -4.79 4.82 -9.61
C TYR A 13 -5.35 3.43 -9.92
N SER A 14 -5.39 3.09 -11.20
CA SER A 14 -5.86 1.77 -11.62
C SER A 14 -4.90 0.68 -11.17
N ARG A 15 -5.44 -0.49 -10.81
CA ARG A 15 -4.68 -1.73 -10.64
C ARG A 15 -3.80 -2.10 -11.85
N ALA A 16 -4.17 -1.62 -13.05
CA ALA A 16 -3.34 -1.78 -14.25
C ALA A 16 -1.97 -1.06 -14.19
N SER A 17 -1.75 -0.18 -13.20
CA SER A 17 -0.46 0.49 -12.94
C SER A 17 0.63 -0.47 -12.46
N LYS A 18 0.27 -1.68 -12.02
CA LYS A 18 1.19 -2.72 -11.52
C LYS A 18 1.89 -2.41 -10.19
N VAL A 19 1.42 -1.41 -9.44
CA VAL A 19 1.97 -1.08 -8.12
C VAL A 19 1.80 -2.25 -7.14
N GLN A 20 0.64 -2.91 -7.16
CA GLN A 20 0.36 -4.07 -6.29
C GLN A 20 1.29 -5.26 -6.60
N GLU A 21 1.57 -5.49 -7.88
CA GLU A 21 2.52 -6.51 -8.33
C GLU A 21 3.95 -6.19 -7.89
N ALA A 22 4.38 -4.93 -7.99
CA ALA A 22 5.68 -4.47 -7.51
C ALA A 22 5.82 -4.64 -5.99
N SER A 23 4.83 -4.17 -5.21
CA SER A 23 4.76 -4.37 -3.75
C SER A 23 4.80 -5.86 -3.37
N SER A 24 4.08 -6.72 -4.12
CA SER A 24 4.09 -8.17 -3.88
C SER A 24 5.46 -8.79 -4.10
N ALA A 25 6.16 -8.40 -5.17
CA ALA A 25 7.49 -8.91 -5.49
C ALA A 25 8.53 -8.46 -4.45
N LEU A 26 8.50 -7.20 -4.03
CA LEU A 26 9.38 -6.67 -2.98
C LEU A 26 9.10 -7.32 -1.63
N THR A 27 7.82 -7.54 -1.31
CA THR A 27 7.45 -8.32 -0.13
C THR A 27 8.02 -9.74 -0.22
N ASP A 28 7.85 -10.46 -1.33
CA ASP A 28 8.42 -11.81 -1.48
C ASP A 28 9.93 -11.82 -1.27
N SER A 29 10.64 -10.85 -1.85
CA SER A 29 12.08 -10.63 -1.68
C SER A 29 12.46 -10.37 -0.23
N TYR A 30 11.70 -9.53 0.49
CA TYR A 30 11.92 -9.25 1.91
C TYR A 30 11.81 -10.54 2.75
N PHE A 31 10.77 -11.32 2.55
CA PHE A 31 10.57 -12.57 3.28
C PHE A 31 11.67 -13.61 2.98
N GLU A 32 12.09 -13.73 1.72
CA GLU A 32 13.15 -14.67 1.33
C GLU A 32 14.50 -14.25 1.91
N HIS A 33 14.91 -13.00 1.71
CA HIS A 33 16.28 -12.56 2.02
C HIS A 33 16.46 -12.07 3.46
N ARG A 34 15.44 -11.48 4.09
CA ARG A 34 15.54 -10.96 5.46
C ARG A 34 15.09 -11.96 6.50
N LEU A 35 14.11 -12.81 6.18
CA LEU A 35 13.55 -13.78 7.13
C LEU A 35 13.92 -15.24 6.81
N GLY A 36 14.52 -15.49 5.65
CA GLY A 36 14.90 -16.84 5.24
C GLY A 36 13.69 -17.75 4.96
N PHE A 37 12.51 -17.19 4.68
CA PHE A 37 11.32 -17.99 4.44
C PHE A 37 11.28 -18.47 2.99
N GLY A 38 11.00 -19.77 2.81
CA GLY A 38 10.69 -20.31 1.49
C GLY A 38 9.33 -19.80 0.98
N LYS A 39 9.13 -19.84 -0.34
CA LYS A 39 7.90 -19.36 -1.00
C LYS A 39 6.60 -19.84 -0.37
N GLU A 40 6.52 -21.11 0.05
CA GLU A 40 5.30 -21.65 0.66
C GLU A 40 5.01 -21.03 2.03
N ASP A 41 6.05 -20.82 2.84
CA ASP A 41 5.93 -20.16 4.14
C ASP A 41 5.59 -18.68 4.00
N THR A 42 6.22 -17.99 3.06
CA THR A 42 5.89 -16.60 2.71
C THR A 42 4.42 -16.47 2.35
N ASN A 43 3.93 -17.33 1.45
CA ASN A 43 2.52 -17.34 1.04
C ASN A 43 1.58 -17.64 2.21
N ARG A 44 1.95 -18.58 3.08
CA ARG A 44 1.15 -18.94 4.27
C ARG A 44 1.07 -17.77 5.25
N VAL A 45 2.20 -17.13 5.56
CA VAL A 45 2.26 -15.98 6.46
C VAL A 45 1.47 -14.81 5.86
N ARG A 46 1.74 -14.44 4.61
CA ARG A 46 1.01 -13.39 3.88
C ARG A 46 -0.50 -13.60 3.93
N ASN A 47 -0.97 -14.80 3.57
CA ASN A 47 -2.39 -15.09 3.54
C ASN A 47 -3.03 -15.04 4.94
N LYS A 48 -2.33 -15.53 5.96
CA LYS A 48 -2.81 -15.49 7.34
C LYS A 48 -2.90 -14.06 7.87
N GLN A 49 -1.87 -13.25 7.66
CA GLN A 49 -1.86 -11.86 8.14
C GLN A 49 -2.85 -10.98 7.38
N ARG A 50 -2.92 -11.11 6.04
CA ARG A 50 -3.92 -10.38 5.24
C ARG A 50 -5.35 -10.67 5.68
N LYS A 51 -5.68 -11.93 5.99
CA LYS A 51 -7.02 -12.31 6.48
C LYS A 51 -7.31 -11.81 7.90
N LYS A 52 -6.27 -11.70 8.75
CA LYS A 52 -6.44 -11.41 10.17
C LYS A 52 -6.38 -9.91 10.49
N TYR A 53 -5.50 -9.18 9.81
CA TYR A 53 -5.16 -7.79 10.14
C TYR A 53 -5.40 -6.83 8.97
N GLY A 54 -5.75 -7.32 7.77
CA GLY A 54 -5.83 -6.49 6.57
C GLY A 54 -4.46 -6.06 6.02
N LEU A 55 -3.40 -6.13 6.84
CA LEU A 55 -2.03 -5.77 6.49
C LEU A 55 -1.03 -6.86 6.89
N ILE A 56 0.04 -6.98 6.11
CA ILE A 56 1.10 -7.96 6.36
C ILE A 56 1.96 -7.52 7.56
N VAL A 57 2.18 -6.21 7.70
CA VAL A 57 3.14 -5.60 8.64
C VAL A 57 2.75 -5.81 10.11
N GLU A 58 1.47 -5.69 10.46
CA GLU A 58 1.02 -5.84 11.86
C GLU A 58 1.27 -7.27 12.38
N GLY A 59 1.07 -8.25 11.50
CA GLY A 59 1.35 -9.64 11.78
C GLY A 59 2.85 -9.96 11.91
N LEU A 60 3.69 -9.22 11.20
CA LEU A 60 5.15 -9.33 11.24
C LEU A 60 5.74 -8.68 12.50
N ALA A 61 5.28 -7.48 12.85
CA ALA A 61 5.69 -6.78 14.07
C ALA A 61 5.34 -7.59 15.33
N SER A 62 4.13 -8.15 15.38
CA SER A 62 3.64 -8.85 16.57
C SER A 62 4.25 -10.24 16.79
N ASN A 63 4.60 -10.97 15.72
CA ASN A 63 5.02 -12.38 15.83
C ASN A 63 6.50 -12.61 15.52
N HIS A 64 7.16 -11.69 14.80
CA HIS A 64 8.52 -11.88 14.28
C HIS A 64 9.49 -10.74 14.68
N GLN A 65 9.08 -9.80 15.54
CA GLN A 65 9.91 -8.66 16.01
C GLN A 65 10.50 -7.84 14.86
N ILE A 66 9.77 -7.75 13.75
CA ILE A 66 10.17 -6.95 12.60
C ILE A 66 9.76 -5.50 12.85
N ASP A 67 10.71 -4.59 12.64
CA ASP A 67 10.41 -3.15 12.66
C ASP A 67 9.51 -2.79 11.46
N PRO A 68 8.29 -2.28 11.70
CA PRO A 68 7.39 -1.82 10.64
C PRO A 68 8.03 -0.80 9.69
N LEU A 69 8.88 0.09 10.21
CA LEU A 69 9.53 1.12 9.41
C LEU A 69 10.62 0.54 8.51
N GLU A 70 11.33 -0.49 8.99
CA GLU A 70 12.29 -1.21 8.18
C GLU A 70 11.59 -1.95 7.03
N TYR A 71 10.48 -2.63 7.30
CA TYR A 71 9.66 -3.25 6.26
C TYR A 71 9.16 -2.21 5.25
N ASN A 72 8.63 -1.08 5.72
CA ASN A 72 8.16 0.01 4.85
C ASN A 72 9.27 0.48 3.90
N SER A 73 10.46 0.74 4.44
CA SER A 73 11.61 1.21 3.65
C SER A 73 12.06 0.23 2.56
N MET A 74 11.86 -1.08 2.79
CA MET A 74 12.30 -2.15 1.90
C MET A 74 11.22 -2.60 0.91
N VAL A 75 9.96 -2.23 1.16
CA VAL A 75 8.81 -2.67 0.38
C VAL A 75 8.07 -1.50 -0.24
N ASP A 76 7.43 -0.64 0.55
CA ASP A 76 6.58 0.43 0.03
C ASP A 76 7.43 1.58 -0.52
N ASP A 77 8.41 2.09 0.24
CA ASP A 77 9.30 3.18 -0.22
C ASP A 77 10.23 2.73 -1.36
N ALA A 78 10.39 1.42 -1.55
CA ALA A 78 11.22 0.84 -2.59
C ALA A 78 10.49 0.72 -3.94
N ILE A 79 9.19 1.04 -4.00
CA ILE A 79 8.43 1.02 -5.25
C ILE A 79 8.79 2.25 -6.08
N GLU A 80 9.23 2.04 -7.32
CA GLU A 80 9.49 3.13 -8.28
C GLU A 80 8.18 3.69 -8.87
N LEU A 81 7.41 4.41 -8.05
CA LEU A 81 6.06 4.90 -8.38
C LEU A 81 6.04 5.78 -9.65
N GLU A 82 7.07 6.60 -9.89
CA GLU A 82 7.17 7.49 -11.06
C GLU A 82 7.25 6.73 -12.39
N SER A 83 7.68 5.47 -12.34
CA SER A 83 7.72 4.59 -13.51
C SER A 83 6.36 3.93 -13.79
N LEU A 84 5.54 3.74 -12.75
CA LEU A 84 4.30 2.95 -12.75
C LEU A 84 3.03 3.81 -12.86
N ILE A 85 3.00 4.94 -12.17
CA ILE A 85 1.87 5.86 -12.11
C ILE A 85 2.10 7.03 -13.07
N ARG A 86 1.07 7.35 -13.84
CA ARG A 86 1.07 8.50 -14.76
C ARG A 86 -0.05 9.47 -14.37
N PRO A 87 0.10 10.77 -14.62
CA PRO A 87 -0.96 11.73 -14.39
C PRO A 87 -2.26 11.32 -15.10
N ASP A 88 -3.37 11.28 -14.35
CA ASP A 88 -4.71 11.06 -14.87
C ASP A 88 -5.50 12.38 -14.87
N SER A 89 -5.69 12.94 -16.06
CA SER A 89 -6.41 14.21 -16.24
C SER A 89 -7.90 14.10 -15.93
N LYS A 90 -8.52 12.92 -16.08
CA LYS A 90 -9.93 12.70 -15.76
C LYS A 90 -10.12 12.65 -14.25
N LEU A 91 -9.28 11.92 -13.54
CA LEU A 91 -9.30 11.87 -12.08
C LEU A 91 -9.02 13.26 -11.48
N SER A 92 -8.00 13.95 -12.00
CA SER A 92 -7.67 15.30 -11.55
C SER A 92 -8.86 16.25 -11.69
N ARG A 93 -9.57 16.19 -12.82
CA ARG A 93 -10.77 16.99 -13.05
C ARG A 93 -11.91 16.62 -12.12
N LEU A 94 -12.17 15.31 -11.92
CA LEU A 94 -13.19 14.82 -11.00
C LEU A 94 -12.99 15.37 -9.59
N LEU A 95 -11.75 15.34 -9.08
CA LEU A 95 -11.44 15.84 -7.74
C LEU A 95 -11.57 17.37 -7.64
N GLN A 96 -11.22 18.10 -8.71
CA GLN A 96 -11.38 19.56 -8.79
C GLN A 96 -12.84 20.00 -8.89
N ASP A 97 -13.69 19.19 -9.51
CA ASP A 97 -15.13 19.47 -9.66
C ASP A 97 -15.90 19.30 -8.33
N VAL A 98 -15.27 18.79 -7.27
CA VAL A 98 -15.89 18.68 -5.94
C VAL A 98 -16.01 20.06 -5.28
N ASP A 99 -17.22 20.41 -4.86
CA ASP A 99 -17.50 21.64 -4.10
C ASP A 99 -16.95 21.54 -2.66
N THR A 100 -15.71 21.98 -2.47
CA THR A 100 -15.01 21.93 -1.18
C THR A 100 -15.57 22.87 -0.11
N SER A 101 -16.51 23.75 -0.47
CA SER A 101 -17.27 24.54 0.51
C SER A 101 -18.35 23.71 1.23
N LYS A 102 -18.76 22.57 0.62
CA LYS A 102 -19.79 21.67 1.16
C LYS A 102 -19.23 20.39 1.75
N VAL A 103 -18.10 19.91 1.26
CA VAL A 103 -17.49 18.64 1.70
C VAL A 103 -15.98 18.77 1.78
N LYS A 104 -15.37 18.16 2.82
CA LYS A 104 -13.91 18.05 2.93
C LYS A 104 -13.45 16.74 2.31
N LEU A 105 -12.42 16.78 1.47
CA LEU A 105 -11.77 15.57 0.96
C LEU A 105 -10.65 15.14 1.91
N TRP A 106 -10.57 13.85 2.21
CA TRP A 106 -9.49 13.26 3.01
C TRP A 106 -9.01 11.97 2.37
N LEU A 107 -7.70 11.73 2.44
CA LEU A 107 -7.14 10.40 2.19
C LEU A 107 -7.27 9.57 3.46
N LEU A 108 -7.63 8.30 3.29
CA LEU A 108 -7.66 7.29 4.34
C LEU A 108 -7.07 6.01 3.75
N THR A 109 -5.78 5.81 3.96
CA THR A 109 -5.02 4.68 3.47
C THR A 109 -4.36 3.93 4.62
N ASN A 110 -4.02 2.67 4.36
CA ASN A 110 -3.19 1.86 5.25
C ASN A 110 -1.69 2.07 5.03
N ALA A 111 -1.29 2.78 3.97
CA ALA A 111 0.10 3.06 3.68
C ALA A 111 0.72 4.03 4.69
N TYR A 112 2.04 3.95 4.84
CA TYR A 112 2.79 4.94 5.60
C TYR A 112 2.89 6.27 4.83
N VAL A 113 3.12 7.37 5.55
CA VAL A 113 3.05 8.74 5.01
C VAL A 113 4.05 9.05 3.89
N THR A 114 5.13 8.26 3.76
CA THR A 114 6.13 8.44 2.69
C THR A 114 5.70 7.84 1.35
N HIS A 115 4.75 6.90 1.38
CA HIS A 115 4.13 6.31 0.19
C HIS A 115 2.84 7.02 -0.22
N ALA A 116 2.10 7.54 0.78
CA ALA A 116 0.76 8.14 0.63
C ALA A 116 0.75 9.58 0.08
#